data_AF-A0A0B5DU71-F1
#
_entry.id   AF-A0A0B5DU71-F1
#
_cell.length_a   1.000
_cell.length_b   1.000
_cell.length_c   1.000
_cell.angle_alpha   90.00
_cell.angle_beta   90.00
_cell.angle_gamma   90.00
#
_symmetry.space_group_name_H-M   'P 1'
#
loop_
_entity.id
_entity.type
_entity.pdbx_description
1 polymer ?
#
loop_
_entity_poly.entity_id
_entity_poly.type
_entity_poly.pdbx_seq_one_letter_code
_entity_poly.pdbx_strand_id
1 'polypeptide(L)'
;MTDMTNAAPVAVNNPGLPENQRRLIELDDAIAKIRTQIATADLARQRGQKPIDPDWFHRARTALRHLCRERAELLAQGTGRRRREKLKDALIGILRERHDPETWDGILAEAQARTEREGL
;
A
#
# COMPACT_ATOMS: atom_id res chain seq x y z
N MET A 1 -15.44 15.87 -19.17
CA MET A 1 -14.94 16.24 -17.83
C MET A 1 -15.06 14.98 -16.99
N THR A 2 -13.98 14.23 -16.82
CA THR A 2 -13.99 12.97 -16.07
C THR A 2 -14.20 13.26 -14.59
N ASP A 3 -15.25 12.67 -14.04
CA ASP A 3 -15.67 12.83 -12.65
C ASP A 3 -14.62 12.22 -11.71
N MET A 4 -13.67 13.05 -11.27
CA MET A 4 -12.54 12.63 -10.41
C MET A 4 -12.99 12.19 -9.01
N THR A 5 -14.25 12.42 -8.67
CA THR A 5 -14.84 12.12 -7.36
C THR A 5 -15.04 10.61 -7.13
N ASN A 6 -14.91 9.77 -8.17
CA ASN A 6 -15.18 8.32 -8.12
C ASN A 6 -14.00 7.43 -8.57
N ALA A 7 -12.79 7.96 -8.71
CA ALA A 7 -11.66 7.18 -9.24
C ALA A 7 -11.12 6.11 -8.27
N ALA A 8 -11.12 6.38 -6.96
CA ALA A 8 -10.65 5.45 -5.93
C ALA A 8 -11.50 4.15 -5.82
N PRO A 9 -12.86 4.19 -5.75
CA PRO A 9 -13.66 2.98 -5.65
C PRO A 9 -13.60 2.08 -6.90
N VAL A 10 -13.30 2.63 -8.07
CA VAL A 10 -13.15 1.84 -9.31
C VAL A 10 -11.83 1.06 -9.33
N ALA A 11 -10.74 1.62 -8.79
CA ALA A 11 -9.44 0.97 -8.74
C ALA A 11 -9.36 -0.20 -7.73
N VAL A 12 -10.12 -0.12 -6.62
CA VAL A 12 -10.15 -1.15 -5.56
C VAL A 12 -10.81 -2.46 -6.04
N ASN A 13 -11.82 -2.36 -6.91
CA ASN A 13 -12.60 -3.50 -7.40
C ASN A 13 -11.91 -4.34 -8.49
N ASN A 14 -10.64 -4.10 -8.79
CA ASN A 14 -9.91 -4.86 -9.79
C ASN A 14 -9.45 -6.21 -9.20
N PRO A 15 -9.91 -7.37 -9.72
CA PRO A 15 -9.72 -8.67 -9.07
C PRO A 15 -8.25 -9.10 -8.92
N GLY A 16 -7.33 -8.54 -9.70
CA GLY A 16 -5.89 -8.83 -9.64
C GLY A 16 -5.05 -7.94 -8.73
N LEU A 17 -5.63 -6.97 -8.01
CA LEU A 17 -4.86 -6.07 -7.17
C LEU A 17 -4.47 -6.73 -5.83
N PRO A 18 -3.19 -6.74 -5.43
CA PRO A 18 -2.77 -7.25 -4.13
C PRO A 18 -3.51 -6.53 -2.99
N GLU A 19 -3.88 -7.25 -1.94
CA GLU A 19 -4.65 -6.70 -0.80
C GLU A 19 -3.99 -5.46 -0.19
N ASN A 20 -2.67 -5.51 -0.01
CA ASN A 20 -1.88 -4.36 0.45
C ASN A 20 -2.06 -3.12 -0.44
N GLN A 21 -2.14 -3.32 -1.76
CA GLN A 21 -2.31 -2.22 -2.70
C GLN A 21 -3.75 -1.67 -2.67
N ARG A 22 -4.76 -2.52 -2.50
CA ARG A 22 -6.16 -2.08 -2.30
C ARG A 22 -6.26 -1.23 -1.03
N ARG A 23 -5.67 -1.72 0.07
CA ARG A 23 -5.66 -1.01 1.34
C ARG A 23 -4.94 0.34 1.27
N LEU A 24 -3.84 0.44 0.53
CA LEU A 24 -3.17 1.73 0.29
C LEU A 24 -4.07 2.73 -0.43
N ILE A 25 -4.82 2.29 -1.44
CA ILE A 25 -5.77 3.14 -2.18
C ILE A 25 -6.88 3.66 -1.25
N GLU A 26 -7.45 2.78 -0.42
CA GLU A 26 -8.46 3.17 0.57
C GLU A 26 -7.92 4.20 1.57
N LEU A 27 -6.71 4.00 2.07
CA LEU A 27 -6.06 4.93 2.99
C LEU A 27 -5.81 6.29 2.33
N ASP A 28 -5.33 6.31 1.09
CA ASP A 28 -5.11 7.53 0.32
C ASP A 28 -6.42 8.31 0.09
N ASP A 29 -7.50 7.61 -0.25
CA ASP A 29 -8.82 8.22 -0.43
C ASP A 29 -9.38 8.80 0.89
N ALA A 30 -9.32 8.03 1.98
CA ALA A 30 -9.78 8.49 3.29
C ALA A 30 -8.98 9.71 3.79
N ILE A 31 -7.65 9.71 3.58
CA ILE A 31 -6.78 10.84 3.89
C ILE A 31 -7.17 12.07 3.06
N ALA A 32 -7.39 11.90 1.76
CA ALA A 32 -7.81 12.98 0.87
C ALA A 32 -9.16 13.57 1.31
N LYS A 33 -10.13 12.72 1.63
CA LYS A 33 -11.46 13.13 2.11
C LYS A 33 -11.38 13.98 3.38
N ILE A 34 -10.61 13.57 4.38
CA ILE A 34 -10.43 14.33 5.63
C ILE A 34 -9.74 15.68 5.34
N ARG A 35 -8.71 15.70 4.49
CA ARG A 35 -8.04 16.96 4.10
C ARG A 35 -9.00 17.92 3.40
N THR A 36 -9.84 17.42 2.50
CA THR A 36 -10.88 18.21 1.83
C THR A 36 -11.88 18.77 2.83
N GLN A 37 -12.38 17.96 3.78
CA GLN A 37 -13.29 18.43 4.83
C GLN A 37 -12.68 19.55 5.68
N ILE A 38 -11.41 19.40 6.08
CA ILE A 38 -10.68 20.44 6.82
C ILE A 38 -10.56 21.72 6.00
N ALA A 39 -10.18 21.61 4.72
CA ALA A 39 -10.04 22.76 3.84
C ALA A 39 -11.39 23.48 3.61
N THR A 40 -12.47 22.73 3.40
CA THR A 40 -13.82 23.29 3.25
C THR A 40 -14.26 24.02 4.51
N ALA A 41 -14.04 23.44 5.70
CA ALA A 41 -14.34 24.10 6.96
C ALA A 41 -13.51 25.37 7.17
N ASP A 42 -12.23 25.35 6.75
CA ASP A 42 -11.38 26.53 6.83
C ASP A 42 -11.82 27.65 5.89
N LEU A 43 -12.22 27.33 4.66
CA LEU A 43 -12.80 28.31 3.74
C LEU A 43 -14.10 28.92 4.28
N ALA A 44 -14.97 28.12 4.91
CA ALA A 44 -16.19 28.61 5.54
C ALA A 44 -15.89 29.56 6.71
N ARG A 45 -14.87 29.23 7.53
CA ARG A 45 -14.37 30.09 8.61
C ARG A 45 -13.84 31.42 8.07
N GLN A 46 -13.02 31.38 7.01
CA GLN A 46 -12.44 32.57 6.39
C GLN A 46 -13.52 33.50 5.78
N ARG A 47 -14.62 32.93 5.27
CA ARG A 47 -15.78 33.68 4.77
C ARG A 47 -16.65 34.30 5.88
N GLY A 48 -16.23 34.20 7.15
CA GLY A 48 -16.95 34.78 8.28
C GLY A 48 -18.24 34.05 8.65
N GLN A 49 -18.45 32.81 8.17
CA GLN A 49 -19.69 32.07 8.44
C GLN A 49 -19.76 31.59 9.89
N LYS A 50 -18.87 30.68 10.29
CA LYS A 50 -18.78 30.14 11.65
C LYS A 50 -17.34 29.80 12.01
N PRO A 51 -16.94 29.96 13.28
CA PRO A 51 -15.72 29.36 13.80
C PRO A 51 -15.73 27.84 13.58
N ILE A 52 -14.56 27.26 13.34
CA ILE A 52 -14.41 25.81 13.29
C ILE A 52 -14.63 25.26 14.70
N ASP A 53 -15.44 24.20 14.82
CA ASP A 53 -15.56 23.43 16.07
C ASP A 53 -14.20 22.82 16.44
N PRO A 54 -13.59 23.23 17.58
CA PRO A 54 -12.29 22.73 18.01
C PRO A 54 -12.28 21.20 18.20
N ASP A 55 -13.32 20.62 18.79
CA ASP A 55 -13.37 19.18 19.09
C ASP A 55 -13.51 18.38 17.80
N TRP A 56 -14.30 18.87 16.85
CA TRP A 56 -14.34 18.29 15.51
C TRP A 56 -12.97 18.37 14.81
N PHE A 57 -12.30 19.52 14.85
CA PHE A 57 -10.99 19.70 14.20
C PHE A 57 -9.92 18.81 14.81
N HIS A 58 -9.88 18.71 16.14
CA HIS A 58 -8.98 17.80 16.84
C HIS A 58 -9.25 16.35 16.48
N ARG A 59 -10.52 15.91 16.45
CA ARG A 59 -10.90 14.55 16.00
C ARG A 59 -10.46 14.29 14.56
N ALA A 60 -10.71 15.21 13.63
CA ALA A 60 -10.30 15.09 12.24
C ALA A 60 -8.78 14.98 12.10
N ARG A 61 -8.03 15.80 12.84
CA ARG A 61 -6.55 15.75 12.87
C ARG A 61 -6.03 14.44 13.46
N THR A 62 -6.66 13.92 14.50
CA THR A 62 -6.28 12.63 15.10
C THR A 62 -6.54 11.49 14.13
N ALA A 63 -7.73 11.43 13.51
CA ALA A 63 -8.04 10.44 12.48
C ALA A 63 -7.03 10.49 11.32
N LEU A 64 -6.68 11.69 10.84
CA LEU A 64 -5.66 11.88 9.81
C LEU A 64 -4.29 11.33 10.22
N ARG A 65 -3.87 11.52 11.48
CA ARG A 65 -2.60 10.96 11.98
C ARG A 65 -2.62 9.43 11.99
N HIS A 66 -3.72 8.81 12.40
CA HIS A 66 -3.86 7.36 12.41
C HIS A 66 -3.78 6.77 11.00
N LEU A 67 -4.53 7.33 10.05
CA LEU A 67 -4.51 6.88 8.66
C LEU A 67 -3.13 7.06 8.00
N CYS A 68 -2.46 8.20 8.23
CA CYS A 68 -1.11 8.42 7.72
C CYS A 68 -0.10 7.43 8.32
N ARG A 69 -0.25 7.04 9.58
CA ARG A 69 0.60 6.04 10.23
C ARG A 69 0.40 4.66 9.60
N GLU A 70 -0.83 4.21 9.48
CA GLU A 70 -1.17 2.92 8.86
C GLU A 70 -0.65 2.85 7.42
N ARG A 71 -0.82 3.95 6.66
CA ARG A 71 -0.27 4.07 5.31
C ARG A 71 1.26 3.92 5.29
N ALA A 72 1.96 4.59 6.21
CA ALA A 72 3.41 4.52 6.29
C ALA A 72 3.91 3.11 6.65
N GLU A 73 3.22 2.43 7.57
CA GLU A 73 3.50 1.04 7.94
C GLU A 73 3.34 0.10 6.74
N LEU A 74 2.25 0.27 5.99
CA LEU A 74 1.96 -0.57 4.83
C LEU A 74 2.96 -0.34 3.68
N LEU A 75 3.38 0.91 3.46
CA LEU A 75 4.47 1.22 2.54
C LEU A 75 5.81 0.60 2.99
N ALA A 76 6.13 0.62 4.29
CA ALA A 76 7.33 0.00 4.83
C ALA A 76 7.33 -1.53 4.67
N GLN A 77 6.18 -2.17 4.82
CA GLN A 77 6.04 -3.61 4.54
C GLN A 77 6.27 -3.92 3.05
N GLY A 78 5.73 -3.08 2.16
CA GLY A 78 5.94 -3.21 0.71
C GLY A 78 7.40 -3.06 0.29
N THR A 79 8.15 -2.12 0.88
CA THR A 79 9.59 -1.95 0.59
C THR A 79 10.43 -3.12 1.12
N GLY A 80 10.09 -3.66 2.29
CA GLY A 80 10.73 -4.85 2.84
C GLY A 80 10.55 -6.09 1.95
N ARG A 81 9.32 -6.32 1.46
CA ARG A 81 9.03 -7.41 0.52
C ARG A 81 9.83 -7.26 -0.77
N ARG A 82 9.80 -6.08 -1.40
CA ARG A 82 10.54 -5.80 -2.64
C ARG A 82 12.05 -5.96 -2.47
N ARG A 83 12.61 -5.55 -1.33
CA ARG A 83 14.04 -5.74 -1.03
C ARG A 83 14.39 -7.22 -0.91
N ARG A 84 13.55 -8.01 -0.23
CA ARG A 84 13.74 -9.46 -0.10
C ARG A 84 13.65 -10.18 -1.44
N GLU A 85 12.72 -9.79 -2.30
CA GLU A 85 12.60 -10.33 -3.67
C GLU A 85 13.87 -10.03 -4.48
N LYS A 86 14.33 -8.77 -4.51
CA LYS A 86 15.59 -8.41 -5.17
C LYS A 86 16.80 -9.19 -4.64
N LEU A 87 16.86 -9.44 -3.33
CA LEU A 87 17.93 -10.24 -2.74
C LEU A 87 17.87 -11.69 -3.22
N LYS A 88 16.67 -12.29 -3.29
CA LYS A 88 16.47 -13.64 -3.84
C LYS A 88 16.90 -13.70 -5.31
N ASP A 89 16.52 -12.72 -6.13
CA ASP A 89 16.90 -12.67 -7.54
C ASP A 89 18.44 -12.58 -7.70
N ALA A 90 19.10 -11.75 -6.90
CA ALA A 90 20.55 -11.64 -6.89
C ALA A 90 21.24 -12.94 -6.44
N LEU A 91 20.72 -13.60 -5.40
CA LEU A 91 21.21 -14.91 -4.96
C LEU A 91 21.04 -15.97 -6.04
N ILE A 92 19.89 -16.02 -6.72
CA ILE A 92 19.63 -16.91 -7.84
C ILE A 92 20.64 -16.67 -8.96
N GLY A 93 20.92 -15.41 -9.31
CA GLY A 93 21.94 -15.07 -10.30
C GLY A 93 23.32 -15.63 -9.93
N ILE A 94 23.77 -15.37 -8.71
CA ILE A 94 25.07 -15.86 -8.21
C ILE A 94 25.12 -17.40 -8.19
N LEU A 95 24.05 -18.06 -7.76
CA LEU A 95 24.00 -19.52 -7.71
C LEU A 95 24.01 -20.12 -9.12
N ARG A 96 23.27 -19.53 -10.06
CA ARG A 96 23.21 -19.97 -11.45
C ARG A 96 24.53 -19.82 -12.19
N GLU A 97 25.35 -18.82 -11.84
CA GLU A 97 26.71 -18.68 -12.38
C GLU A 97 27.69 -19.70 -11.80
N ARG A 98 27.44 -20.21 -10.59
CA ARG A 98 28.36 -21.11 -9.87
C ARG A 98 28.08 -22.60 -10.07
N HIS A 99 26.87 -22.98 -10.46
CA HIS A 99 26.46 -24.37 -10.61
C HIS A 99 26.33 -24.73 -12.08
N ASP A 100 26.71 -25.96 -12.42
CA ASP A 100 26.41 -26.53 -13.74
C ASP A 100 24.89 -26.73 -13.91
N PRO A 101 24.41 -26.83 -15.16
CA PRO A 101 22.98 -26.93 -15.43
C PRO A 101 22.28 -28.12 -14.75
N GLU A 102 22.94 -29.27 -14.63
CA GLU A 102 22.32 -30.47 -14.04
C GLU A 102 22.14 -30.31 -12.52
N THR A 103 23.17 -29.79 -11.84
CA THR A 103 23.08 -29.47 -10.41
C THR A 103 22.02 -28.39 -10.15
N TRP A 104 21.93 -27.38 -11.02
CA TRP A 104 20.92 -26.32 -10.91
C TRP A 104 19.48 -26.87 -11.05
N ASP A 105 19.25 -27.74 -12.03
CA ASP A 105 17.94 -28.36 -12.26
C ASP A 105 17.51 -29.25 -11.08
N GLY A 106 18.46 -29.96 -10.47
CA GLY A 106 18.21 -30.73 -9.23
C GLY A 106 17.76 -29.85 -8.05
N ILE A 107 18.41 -28.69 -7.86
CA ILE A 107 18.05 -27.72 -6.82
C ILE A 107 16.65 -27.13 -7.08
N LEU A 108 16.32 -26.81 -8.33
CA LEU A 108 15.00 -26.30 -8.70
C LEU A 108 13.90 -27.32 -8.44
N ALA A 109 14.12 -28.58 -8.83
CA ALA A 109 13.17 -29.66 -8.62
C ALA A 109 12.90 -29.91 -7.12
N GLU A 110 13.94 -29.86 -6.28
CA GLU A 110 13.76 -29.98 -4.84
C GLU A 110 13.02 -28.77 -4.25
N ALA A 111 13.35 -27.55 -4.70
CA ALA A 111 12.68 -26.33 -4.25
C ALA A 111 11.17 -26.32 -4.61
N GLN A 112 10.82 -26.80 -5.81
CA GLN A 112 9.42 -26.99 -6.22
C GLN A 112 8.71 -28.01 -5.34
N ALA A 113 9.31 -29.18 -5.13
CA ALA A 113 8.73 -30.23 -4.29
C ALA A 113 8.51 -29.78 -2.83
N ARG A 114 9.36 -28.91 -2.30
CA ARG A 114 9.19 -28.32 -0.96
C ARG A 114 8.06 -27.29 -0.93
N THR A 115 7.95 -26.45 -1.96
CA THR A 115 6.91 -25.42 -2.06
C THR A 115 5.52 -26.05 -2.18
N GLU A 116 5.39 -27.10 -2.99
CA GLU A 116 4.15 -27.88 -3.13
C GLU A 116 3.71 -28.54 -1.82
N ARG A 117 4.66 -29.01 -0.99
CA ARG A 117 4.35 -29.56 0.35
C ARG A 117 3.93 -28.49 1.36
N GLU A 118 4.48 -27.30 1.25
CA GLU A 118 4.16 -26.18 2.14
C GLU A 118 2.85 -25.46 1.74
N GLY A 119 2.28 -25.76 0.57
CA GLY A 119 1.00 -25.22 0.13
C GLY A 119 1.02 -23.72 -0.15
N LEU A 120 2.17 -23.20 -0.59
CA LEU A 120 2.36 -21.80 -1.01
C LEU A 120 1.99 -21.57 -2.48
#